data_AF-A0A0G0UJU5-F1
#
_entry.id   AF-A0A0G0UJU5-F1
#
_cell.length_a   1.000
_cell.length_b   1.000
_cell.length_c   1.000
_cell.angle_alpha   90.00
_cell.angle_beta   90.00
_cell.angle_gamma   90.00
#
_symmetry.space_group_name_H-M   'P 1'
#
loop_
_entity.id
_entity.type
_entity.pdbx_description
1 polymer ?
#
loop_
_entity_poly.entity_id
_entity_poly.type
_entity_poly.pdbx_seq_one_letter_code
_entity_poly.pdbx_strand_id
1 'polypeptide(L)'
;MPLSLRFMKSPKALKSNSKNGFTIIEITIVIAIMAAIFGFTAVFGMSFYRQYSFFSEKNNLVAILRKARSRAMSNINQSAHGIYIGSSQYVLFQGSSYASRDSQFDQIFDKSKAVSASGLNEAVFSPSRGDSSASGTIILTDINAGRTRAIEINYEGRIKVQ
;
A
#
# COMPACT_ATOMS: atom_id res chain seq x y z
N MET A 1 90.10 31.43 -4.85
CA MET A 1 89.16 30.93 -3.81
C MET A 1 88.18 29.99 -4.49
N PRO A 2 88.13 28.68 -4.20
CA PRO A 2 87.12 27.82 -4.79
C PRO A 2 85.86 27.76 -3.90
N LEU A 3 84.72 27.98 -4.54
CA LEU A 3 83.37 27.88 -4.00
C LEU A 3 83.01 26.39 -3.83
N SER A 4 82.70 25.94 -2.62
CA SER A 4 82.28 24.54 -2.38
C SER A 4 80.78 24.38 -2.68
N LEU A 5 80.45 23.58 -3.70
CA LEU A 5 79.06 23.23 -4.00
C LEU A 5 78.51 22.23 -2.98
N ARG A 6 77.47 22.65 -2.26
CA ARG A 6 76.71 21.83 -1.30
C ARG A 6 75.76 20.92 -2.08
N PHE A 7 75.98 19.61 -2.03
CA PHE A 7 75.09 18.63 -2.66
C PHE A 7 73.71 18.62 -1.97
N MET A 8 72.68 19.10 -2.67
CA MET A 8 71.28 18.98 -2.27
C MET A 8 70.79 17.55 -2.56
N LYS A 9 70.33 16.84 -1.53
CA LYS A 9 69.79 15.48 -1.69
C LYS A 9 68.40 15.57 -2.35
N SER A 10 68.25 14.97 -3.52
CA SER A 10 66.98 14.93 -4.26
C SER A 10 65.88 14.21 -3.46
N PRO A 11 64.63 14.73 -3.42
CA PRO A 11 63.53 14.05 -2.76
C PRO A 11 63.17 12.75 -3.48
N LYS A 12 63.06 11.65 -2.73
CA LYS A 12 62.59 10.36 -3.26
C LYS A 12 61.14 10.52 -3.71
N ALA A 13 60.87 10.31 -5.01
CA ALA A 13 59.52 10.24 -5.54
C ALA A 13 58.73 9.13 -4.84
N LEU A 14 57.55 9.45 -4.30
CA LEU A 14 56.65 8.49 -3.69
C LEU A 14 56.04 7.63 -4.81
N LYS A 15 56.38 6.34 -4.82
CA LYS A 15 55.89 5.37 -5.79
C LYS A 15 54.41 5.10 -5.52
N SER A 16 53.51 5.69 -6.30
CA SER A 16 52.09 5.34 -6.31
C SER A 16 51.91 3.94 -6.90
N ASN A 17 51.57 2.96 -6.06
CA ASN A 17 51.21 1.60 -6.48
C ASN A 17 49.71 1.56 -6.79
N SER A 18 49.28 2.05 -7.95
CA SER A 18 47.91 1.84 -8.42
C SER A 18 47.84 0.54 -9.25
N LYS A 19 47.71 -0.61 -8.57
CA LYS A 19 47.43 -1.91 -9.20
C LYS A 19 46.06 -2.46 -8.77
N ASN A 20 45.05 -1.60 -8.73
CA ASN A 20 43.69 -2.02 -8.38
C ASN A 20 42.76 -1.68 -9.54
N GLY A 21 42.66 -2.60 -10.50
CA GLY A 21 41.69 -2.54 -11.60
C GLY A 21 40.83 -3.80 -11.58
N PHE A 22 39.59 -3.68 -12.03
CA PHE A 22 38.67 -4.81 -12.15
C PHE A 22 39.16 -5.80 -13.21
N THR A 23 39.02 -7.09 -12.92
CA THR A 23 39.35 -8.13 -13.90
C THR A 23 38.24 -8.26 -14.94
N ILE A 24 38.58 -8.71 -16.16
CA ILE A 24 37.57 -8.95 -17.23
C ILE A 24 36.51 -9.96 -16.76
N ILE A 25 36.93 -11.00 -16.02
CA ILE A 25 36.02 -12.00 -15.48
C ILE A 25 35.05 -11.40 -14.45
N GLU A 26 35.53 -10.47 -13.61
CA GLU A 26 34.69 -9.79 -12.62
C GLU A 26 33.64 -8.90 -13.29
N ILE A 27 34.01 -8.13 -14.31
CA ILE A 27 33.04 -7.35 -15.11
C ILE A 27 32.01 -8.25 -15.78
N THR A 28 32.44 -9.41 -16.31
CA THR A 28 31.55 -10.37 -16.96
C THR A 28 30.54 -10.96 -15.95
N ILE A 29 30.99 -11.32 -14.76
CA ILE A 29 30.13 -11.84 -13.69
C ILE A 29 29.14 -10.76 -13.24
N VAL A 30 29.57 -9.51 -13.07
CA VAL A 30 28.68 -8.39 -12.69
C VAL A 30 27.59 -8.17 -13.75
N ILE A 31 27.94 -8.18 -15.04
CA ILE A 31 26.96 -8.05 -16.13
C ILE A 31 25.97 -9.22 -16.12
N ALA A 32 26.45 -10.46 -15.92
CA ALA A 32 25.60 -11.63 -15.84
C ALA A 32 24.60 -11.55 -14.67
N ILE A 33 25.06 -11.12 -13.49
CA ILE A 33 24.20 -10.92 -12.31
C ILE A 33 23.18 -9.80 -12.58
N MET A 34 23.60 -8.68 -13.16
CA MET A 34 22.69 -7.57 -13.52
C MET A 34 21.62 -8.02 -14.52
N ALA A 35 22.01 -8.74 -15.57
CA ALA A 35 21.09 -9.28 -16.57
C ALA A 35 20.06 -10.22 -15.93
N ALA A 36 20.48 -11.08 -15.01
CA ALA A 36 19.58 -11.96 -14.27
C ALA A 36 18.56 -11.15 -13.43
N ILE A 37 19.02 -10.15 -12.67
CA ILE A 37 18.14 -9.31 -11.83
C ILE A 37 17.11 -8.54 -12.68
N PHE A 38 17.55 -7.91 -13.77
CA PHE A 38 16.64 -7.18 -14.65
C PHE A 38 15.64 -8.10 -15.34
N GLY A 39 16.07 -9.28 -15.78
CA GLY A 39 15.20 -10.30 -16.37
C GLY A 39 14.07 -10.70 -15.41
N PHE A 40 14.39 -11.00 -14.15
CA PHE A 40 13.38 -11.35 -13.15
C PHE A 40 12.45 -10.17 -12.81
N THR A 41 13.01 -8.98 -12.64
CA THR A 41 12.23 -7.79 -12.25
C THR A 41 11.22 -7.40 -13.34
N ALA A 42 11.60 -7.50 -14.61
CA ALA A 42 10.73 -7.20 -15.75
C ALA A 42 9.50 -8.14 -15.81
N VAL A 43 9.71 -9.44 -15.56
CA VAL A 43 8.62 -10.43 -15.65
C VAL A 43 7.71 -10.39 -14.43
N PHE A 44 8.27 -10.24 -13.23
CA PHE A 44 7.51 -10.43 -12.00
C PHE A 44 7.11 -9.13 -11.30
N GLY A 45 7.83 -8.02 -11.51
CA GLY A 45 7.63 -6.79 -10.74
C GLY A 45 6.20 -6.25 -10.80
N MET A 46 5.61 -6.20 -12.01
CA MET A 46 4.27 -5.65 -12.20
C MET A 46 3.17 -6.51 -11.58
N SER A 47 3.27 -7.83 -11.71
CA SER A 47 2.26 -8.76 -11.18
C SER A 47 2.28 -8.78 -9.64
N PHE A 48 3.47 -8.72 -9.04
CA PHE A 48 3.64 -8.57 -7.59
C PHE A 48 3.08 -7.23 -7.09
N TYR A 49 3.40 -6.12 -7.76
CA TYR A 49 2.87 -4.81 -7.38
C TYR A 49 1.34 -4.76 -7.42
N ARG A 50 0.72 -5.29 -8.49
CA ARG A 50 -0.75 -5.37 -8.61
C ARG A 50 -1.36 -6.22 -7.50
N GLN A 51 -0.78 -7.39 -7.24
CA GLN A 51 -1.25 -8.28 -6.18
C GLN A 51 -1.17 -7.61 -4.80
N TYR A 52 -0.07 -6.92 -4.53
CA TYR A 52 0.12 -6.17 -3.29
C TYR A 52 -0.89 -5.04 -3.15
N SER A 53 -1.08 -4.25 -4.21
CA SER A 53 -2.06 -3.16 -4.25
C SER A 53 -3.48 -3.68 -3.97
N PHE A 54 -3.88 -4.78 -4.60
CA PHE A 54 -5.19 -5.41 -4.36
C PHE A 54 -5.38 -5.89 -2.91
N PHE A 55 -4.36 -6.52 -2.32
CA PHE A 55 -4.43 -6.91 -0.91
C PHE A 55 -4.47 -5.72 0.04
N SER A 56 -3.72 -4.66 -0.26
CA SER A 56 -3.73 -3.41 0.49
C SER A 56 -5.12 -2.76 0.45
N GLU A 57 -5.74 -2.70 -0.72
CA GLU A 57 -7.09 -2.17 -0.93
C GLU A 57 -8.13 -2.91 -0.09
N LYS A 58 -8.10 -4.25 -0.12
CA LYS A 58 -8.95 -5.09 0.72
C LYS A 58 -8.73 -4.83 2.21
N ASN A 59 -7.48 -4.73 2.66
CA ASN A 59 -7.17 -4.43 4.06
C ASN A 59 -7.64 -3.02 4.46
N ASN A 60 -7.51 -2.04 3.57
CA ASN A 60 -7.98 -0.67 3.78
C ASN A 60 -9.50 -0.63 3.99
N LEU A 61 -10.26 -1.27 3.10
CA LEU A 61 -11.72 -1.36 3.24
C LEU A 61 -12.14 -2.02 4.56
N VAL A 62 -11.51 -3.14 4.93
CA VAL A 62 -11.78 -3.82 6.21
C VAL A 62 -11.45 -2.93 7.41
N ALA A 63 -10.36 -2.17 7.34
CA ALA A 63 -9.98 -1.23 8.39
C ALA A 63 -11.01 -0.09 8.54
N ILE A 64 -11.49 0.46 7.42
CA ILE A 64 -12.52 1.53 7.41
C ILE A 64 -13.85 0.98 7.96
N LEU A 65 -14.26 -0.22 7.56
CA LEU A 65 -15.45 -0.90 8.10
C LEU A 65 -15.37 -1.08 9.62
N ARG A 66 -14.23 -1.58 10.11
CA ARG A 66 -13.99 -1.74 11.56
C ARG A 66 -13.98 -0.41 12.28
N LYS A 67 -13.43 0.64 11.66
CA LYS A 67 -13.44 2.00 12.18
C LYS A 67 -14.87 2.55 12.29
N ALA A 68 -15.69 2.39 11.25
CA ALA A 68 -17.11 2.77 11.27
C ALA A 68 -17.85 2.11 12.44
N ARG A 69 -17.72 0.79 12.55
CA ARG A 69 -18.32 0.03 13.65
C ARG A 69 -17.81 0.48 15.02
N SER A 70 -16.51 0.69 15.16
CA SER A 70 -15.93 1.18 16.42
C SER A 70 -16.47 2.55 16.81
N ARG A 71 -16.65 3.47 15.86
CA ARG A 71 -17.23 4.81 16.13
C ARG A 71 -18.68 4.72 16.59
N ALA A 72 -19.47 3.85 15.95
CA ALA A 72 -20.84 3.58 16.35
C ALA A 72 -20.90 2.96 17.75
N MET A 73 -20.08 1.95 18.05
CA MET A 73 -20.03 1.32 19.38
C MET A 73 -19.56 2.28 20.48
N SER A 74 -18.63 3.18 20.18
CA SER A 74 -18.22 4.25 21.08
C SER A 74 -19.24 5.40 21.17
N ASN A 75 -20.38 5.27 20.48
CA ASN A 75 -21.48 6.23 20.45
C ASN A 75 -21.01 7.66 20.12
N ILE A 76 -20.03 7.79 19.21
CA ILE A 76 -19.48 9.08 18.83
C ILE A 76 -20.60 9.96 18.25
N ASN A 77 -20.76 11.15 18.81
CA ASN A 77 -21.80 12.11 18.45
C ASN A 77 -23.23 11.56 18.55
N GLN A 78 -23.45 10.51 19.35
CA GLN A 78 -24.76 9.87 19.55
C GLN A 78 -25.45 9.42 18.25
N SER A 79 -24.65 9.08 17.23
CA SER A 79 -25.14 8.77 15.90
C SER A 79 -24.64 7.42 15.41
N ALA A 80 -25.39 6.84 14.47
CA ALA A 80 -24.91 5.71 13.68
C ALA A 80 -23.75 6.16 12.80
N HIS A 81 -22.84 5.23 12.50
CA HIS A 81 -21.70 5.45 11.61
C HIS A 81 -21.67 4.34 10.57
N GLY A 82 -21.37 4.69 9.33
CA GLY A 82 -21.39 3.76 8.22
C GLY A 82 -20.30 4.02 7.21
N ILE A 83 -20.20 3.12 6.24
CA ILE A 83 -19.34 3.27 5.07
C ILE A 83 -20.20 3.19 3.82
N TYR A 84 -19.95 4.10 2.88
CA TYR A 84 -20.44 4.02 1.52
C TYR A 84 -19.30 3.69 0.56
N ILE A 85 -19.56 2.74 -0.34
CA ILE A 85 -18.61 2.23 -1.31
C ILE A 85 -18.97 2.80 -2.67
N GLY A 86 -18.29 3.90 -3.01
CA GLY A 86 -18.41 4.55 -4.30
C GLY A 86 -17.57 3.88 -5.39
N SER A 87 -17.64 4.45 -6.60
CA SER A 87 -16.85 4.00 -7.75
C SER A 87 -15.36 4.32 -7.62
N SER A 88 -15.00 5.48 -7.05
CA SER A 88 -13.62 5.97 -6.90
C SER A 88 -13.15 6.14 -5.46
N GLN A 89 -14.05 6.04 -4.49
CA GLN A 89 -13.75 6.36 -3.09
C GLN A 89 -14.64 5.57 -2.13
N TYR A 90 -14.16 5.41 -0.90
CA TYR A 90 -14.98 5.06 0.24
C TYR A 90 -15.26 6.29 1.07
N VAL A 91 -16.48 6.41 1.58
CA VAL A 91 -16.85 7.50 2.49
C VAL A 91 -17.26 6.88 3.81
N LEU A 92 -16.47 7.13 4.85
CA LEU A 92 -16.88 6.89 6.23
C LEU A 92 -17.74 8.07 6.67
N PHE A 93 -18.97 7.83 7.05
CA PHE A 93 -19.93 8.88 7.35
C PHE A 93 -20.64 8.65 8.68
N GLN A 94 -21.31 9.70 9.14
CA GLN A 94 -22.20 9.69 10.30
C GLN A 94 -23.65 9.88 9.83
N GLY A 95 -24.54 8.99 10.25
CA GLY A 95 -25.97 9.03 9.93
C GLY A 95 -26.60 7.64 9.80
N SER A 96 -27.92 7.59 9.68
CA SER A 96 -28.68 6.34 9.50
C SER A 96 -28.53 5.71 8.12
N SER A 97 -28.13 6.52 7.12
CA SER A 97 -27.77 6.07 5.78
C SER A 97 -26.82 7.09 5.13
N TYR A 98 -26.16 6.71 4.05
CA TYR A 98 -25.32 7.61 3.26
C TYR A 98 -26.15 8.75 2.65
N ALA A 99 -27.40 8.47 2.26
CA ALA A 99 -28.29 9.48 1.69
C ALA A 99 -28.72 10.53 2.72
N SER A 100 -28.91 10.12 3.98
CA SER A 100 -29.35 10.98 5.09
C SER A 100 -28.22 11.34 6.05
N ARG A 101 -26.96 11.28 5.59
CA ARG A 101 -25.77 11.51 6.41
C ARG A 101 -25.55 12.99 6.70
N ASP A 102 -24.81 13.25 7.75
CA ASP A 102 -24.20 14.56 7.98
C ASP A 102 -22.84 14.65 7.27
N SER A 103 -22.81 15.36 6.14
CA SER A 103 -21.61 15.48 5.31
C SER A 103 -20.46 16.24 5.99
N GLN A 104 -20.70 16.97 7.08
CA GLN A 104 -19.62 17.65 7.80
C GLN A 104 -18.65 16.68 8.47
N PHE A 105 -19.09 15.44 8.74
CA PHE A 105 -18.29 14.41 9.38
C PHE A 105 -17.74 13.36 8.40
N ASP A 106 -17.95 13.54 7.09
CA ASP A 106 -17.48 12.62 6.06
C ASP A 106 -15.94 12.52 6.09
N GLN A 107 -15.43 11.29 6.08
CA GLN A 107 -14.02 11.00 5.84
C GLN A 107 -13.89 10.21 4.54
N ILE A 108 -13.21 10.80 3.57
CA ILE A 108 -13.04 10.24 2.24
C ILE A 108 -11.71 9.48 2.18
N PHE A 109 -11.77 8.26 1.64
CA PHE A 109 -10.62 7.42 1.35
C PHE A 109 -10.62 7.08 -0.13
N ASP A 110 -9.54 7.38 -0.83
CA ASP A 110 -9.43 7.03 -2.24
C ASP A 110 -9.42 5.51 -2.41
N LYS A 111 -10.15 5.03 -3.43
CA LYS A 111 -10.16 3.63 -3.84
C LYS A 111 -9.24 3.46 -5.04
N SER A 112 -8.43 2.41 -5.05
CA SER A 112 -7.61 2.07 -6.20
C SER A 112 -8.45 1.88 -7.48
N LYS A 113 -8.06 2.57 -8.56
CA LYS A 113 -8.68 2.42 -9.89
C LYS A 113 -8.50 1.02 -10.49
N ALA A 114 -7.58 0.23 -9.96
CA ALA A 114 -7.36 -1.15 -10.38
C ALA A 114 -8.37 -2.13 -9.75
N VAL A 115 -9.24 -1.66 -8.83
CA VAL A 115 -10.18 -2.49 -8.08
C VAL A 115 -11.61 -1.99 -8.28
N SER A 116 -12.49 -2.90 -8.70
CA SER A 116 -13.93 -2.68 -8.69
C SER A 116 -14.57 -3.31 -7.44
N ALA A 117 -15.69 -2.72 -7.00
CA ALA A 117 -16.46 -3.23 -5.88
C ALA A 117 -17.90 -3.48 -6.34
N SER A 118 -18.49 -4.59 -5.91
CA SER A 118 -19.88 -4.96 -6.21
C SER A 118 -20.54 -5.63 -5.02
N GLY A 119 -21.86 -5.85 -5.09
CA GLY A 119 -22.65 -6.39 -4.00
C GLY A 119 -23.13 -5.27 -3.08
N LEU A 120 -22.94 -5.43 -1.77
CA LEU A 120 -23.31 -4.42 -0.79
C LEU A 120 -22.49 -3.14 -1.01
N ASN A 121 -23.15 -2.00 -1.17
CA ASN A 121 -22.53 -0.70 -1.41
C ASN A 121 -22.54 0.21 -0.18
N GLU A 122 -23.25 -0.19 0.88
CA GLU A 122 -23.38 0.58 2.11
C GLU A 122 -23.52 -0.35 3.31
N ALA A 123 -22.83 -0.04 4.40
CA ALA A 123 -23.01 -0.72 5.68
C ALA A 123 -23.02 0.31 6.81
N VAL A 124 -24.10 0.33 7.59
CA VAL A 124 -24.29 1.27 8.70
C VAL A 124 -24.38 0.50 10.00
N PHE A 125 -23.66 0.96 11.02
CA PHE A 125 -23.62 0.35 12.33
C PHE A 125 -24.40 1.19 13.35
N SER A 126 -25.21 0.51 14.16
CA SER A 126 -26.05 1.16 15.17
C SER A 126 -25.22 1.67 16.36
N PRO A 127 -25.62 2.79 16.99
CA PRO A 127 -24.91 3.35 18.12
C PRO A 127 -24.91 2.40 19.33
N SER A 128 -23.81 2.39 20.08
CA SER A 128 -23.59 1.60 21.32
C SER A 128 -23.55 0.07 21.15
N ARG A 129 -24.23 -0.49 20.14
CA ARG A 129 -24.28 -1.94 19.88
C ARG A 129 -23.40 -2.38 18.72
N GLY A 130 -23.29 -1.58 17.67
CA GLY A 130 -22.47 -1.91 16.49
C GLY A 130 -23.01 -3.07 15.66
N ASP A 131 -24.28 -3.41 15.81
CA ASP A 131 -25.07 -4.21 14.87
C ASP A 131 -25.22 -3.46 13.54
N SER A 132 -25.27 -4.21 12.44
CA SER A 132 -25.37 -3.66 11.10
C SER A 132 -26.84 -3.53 10.69
N SER A 133 -27.21 -2.41 10.07
CA SER A 133 -28.55 -2.21 9.49
C SER A 133 -28.85 -3.15 8.31
N ALA A 134 -27.81 -3.73 7.71
CA ALA A 134 -27.90 -4.66 6.60
C ALA A 134 -26.87 -5.78 6.71
N SER A 135 -27.18 -6.95 6.14
CA SER A 135 -26.22 -8.02 5.91
C SER A 135 -25.96 -8.20 4.40
N GLY A 136 -24.79 -8.70 4.06
CA GLY A 136 -24.42 -8.92 2.67
C GLY A 136 -22.92 -9.09 2.47
N THR A 137 -22.54 -9.20 1.21
CA THR A 137 -21.16 -9.39 0.80
C THR A 137 -20.72 -8.25 -0.09
N ILE A 138 -19.57 -7.67 0.23
CA ILE A 138 -18.83 -6.76 -0.64
C ILE A 138 -17.81 -7.60 -1.40
N ILE A 139 -17.86 -7.56 -2.72
CA ILE A 139 -16.93 -8.28 -3.59
C ILE A 139 -15.96 -7.27 -4.19
N LEU A 140 -14.69 -7.38 -3.84
CA LEU A 140 -13.61 -6.64 -4.50
C LEU A 140 -13.03 -7.48 -5.63
N THR A 141 -12.88 -6.88 -6.81
CA THR A 141 -12.33 -7.54 -7.99
C THR A 141 -11.15 -6.73 -8.54
N ASP A 142 -10.00 -7.39 -8.71
CA ASP A 142 -8.87 -6.86 -9.48
C ASP A 142 -9.25 -6.86 -10.96
N ILE A 143 -9.37 -5.68 -11.56
CA ILE A 143 -9.85 -5.51 -12.94
C ILE A 143 -8.89 -6.13 -13.95
N ASN A 144 -7.60 -6.22 -13.62
CA ASN A 144 -6.58 -6.72 -14.55
C ASN A 144 -6.39 -8.23 -14.44
N ALA A 145 -6.43 -8.76 -13.21
CA ALA A 145 -6.14 -10.17 -12.95
C ALA A 145 -7.39 -11.03 -12.74
N GLY A 146 -8.58 -10.42 -12.65
CA GLY A 146 -9.85 -11.11 -12.38
C GLY A 146 -9.95 -11.73 -10.98
N ARG A 147 -9.00 -11.44 -10.09
CA ARG A 147 -8.98 -12.00 -8.73
C ARG A 147 -10.06 -11.34 -7.89
N THR A 148 -10.79 -12.13 -7.14
CA THR A 148 -11.86 -11.63 -6.26
C THR A 148 -11.57 -11.88 -4.78
N ARG A 149 -12.08 -11.01 -3.91
CA ARG A 149 -12.14 -11.22 -2.46
C ARG A 149 -13.49 -10.78 -1.94
N ALA A 150 -14.08 -11.59 -1.08
CA ALA A 150 -15.37 -11.33 -0.48
C ALA A 150 -15.18 -10.86 0.97
N ILE A 151 -15.90 -9.80 1.33
CA ILE A 151 -16.00 -9.29 2.70
C ILE A 151 -17.47 -9.39 3.10
N GLU A 152 -17.75 -10.28 4.03
CA GLU A 152 -19.09 -10.57 4.52
C GLU A 152 -19.37 -9.75 5.78
N ILE A 153 -20.56 -9.16 5.82
CA ILE A 153 -21.09 -8.42 6.97
C ILE A 153 -22.44 -9.04 7.34
N ASN A 154 -22.62 -9.39 8.61
CA ASN A 154 -23.90 -9.87 9.12
C ASN A 154 -24.61 -8.83 9.99
N TYR A 155 -25.83 -9.12 10.41
CA TYR A 155 -26.64 -8.21 11.23
C TYR A 155 -26.02 -7.91 12.60
N GLU A 156 -25.20 -8.81 13.15
CA GLU A 156 -24.45 -8.58 14.40
C GLU A 156 -23.23 -7.66 14.22
N GLY A 157 -23.00 -7.17 12.99
CA GLY A 157 -21.87 -6.31 12.64
C GLY A 157 -20.53 -7.05 12.58
N ARG A 158 -20.54 -8.38 12.49
CA ARG A 158 -19.33 -9.17 12.27
C ARG A 158 -18.83 -8.91 10.86
N ILE A 159 -17.56 -8.52 10.75
CA ILE A 159 -16.87 -8.32 9.46
C ILE A 159 -15.91 -9.49 9.25
N LYS A 160 -16.18 -10.32 8.24
CA LYS A 160 -15.38 -11.51 7.91
C LYS A 160 -14.81 -11.39 6.50
N VAL A 161 -13.51 -11.63 6.36
CA VAL A 161 -12.84 -11.72 5.05
C VAL A 161 -12.81 -13.18 4.63
N GLN A 162 -13.16 -13.46 3.38
CA GLN A 162 -13.05 -14.77 2.73
C GLN A 162 -11.87 -14.80 1.76
#